data_AF-A0A6B3HM85-F1
#
_entry.id   AF-A0A6B3HM85-F1
#
_cell.length_a   1.000
_cell.length_b   1.000
_cell.length_c   1.000
_cell.angle_alpha   90.00
_cell.angle_beta   90.00
_cell.angle_gamma   90.00
#
_symmetry.space_group_name_H-M   'P 1'
#
loop_
_entity.id
_entity.type
_entity.pdbx_description
1 polymer ?
#
loop_
_entity_poly.entity_id
_entity_poly.type
_entity_poly.pdbx_seq_one_letter_code
_entity_poly.pdbx_strand_id
1 'polypeptide(L)'
;IFRLAKYPVTAVEFAVSGTGTEELRTALATEAAEIGVDVAVVSAGLSRRAQRLVVMDVDSTLIQDEVIELFAAHAGCEDEVAEVTERAMRGELDFEQSLHARVA
;
A
#
# COMPACT_ATOMS: atom_id res chain seq x y z
N ILE A 1 -14.63 4.80 22.01
CA ILE A 1 -13.21 4.71 21.59
C ILE A 1 -12.65 3.42 22.17
N PHE A 2 -12.15 2.52 21.33
CA PHE A 2 -11.55 1.26 21.75
C PHE A 2 -10.09 1.23 21.30
N ARG A 3 -9.16 0.83 22.16
CA ARG A 3 -7.75 0.70 21.77
C ARG A 3 -7.50 -0.72 21.27
N LEU A 4 -7.12 -0.85 20.00
CA LEU A 4 -6.83 -2.13 19.36
C LEU A 4 -5.40 -2.60 19.62
N ALA A 5 -4.42 -1.69 19.59
CA ALA A 5 -3.01 -2.00 19.77
C ALA A 5 -2.25 -0.87 20.47
N LYS A 6 -1.11 -1.22 21.07
CA LYS A 6 -0.11 -0.28 21.63
C LYS A 6 1.25 -0.37 20.94
N TYR A 7 1.53 -1.49 20.27
CA TYR A 7 2.80 -1.80 19.63
C TYR A 7 2.53 -2.69 18.42
N PRO A 8 3.28 -2.57 17.31
CA PRO A 8 4.34 -1.58 17.05
C PRO A 8 3.80 -0.15 16.85
N VAL A 9 2.52 -0.02 16.55
CA VAL A 9 1.80 1.26 16.42
C VAL A 9 0.61 1.32 17.37
N THR A 10 0.25 2.55 17.79
CA THR A 10 -0.96 2.77 18.58
C THR A 10 -2.16 2.80 17.65
N ALA A 11 -3.08 1.85 17.82
CA ALA A 11 -4.29 1.77 17.01
C ALA A 11 -5.54 1.99 17.87
N VAL A 12 -6.43 2.86 17.40
CA VAL A 12 -7.70 3.20 18.05
C VAL A 12 -8.87 3.06 17.08
N GLU A 13 -9.96 2.45 17.55
CA GLU A 13 -11.21 2.28 16.81
C GLU A 13 -12.28 3.23 17.37
N PHE A 14 -12.96 3.91 16.45
CA PHE A 14 -14.13 4.75 16.73
C PHE A 14 -15.34 4.16 16.01
N ALA A 15 -16.40 3.87 16.75
CA ALA A 15 -17.72 3.63 16.17
C ALA A 15 -18.41 4.98 16.03
N VAL A 16 -18.76 5.35 14.81
CA VAL A 16 -19.40 6.64 14.47
C VAL A 16 -20.66 6.39 13.65
N SER A 17 -21.56 7.36 13.66
CA SER A 17 -22.83 7.33 12.92
C SER A 17 -23.24 8.74 12.52
N GLY A 18 -24.07 8.87 11.48
CA GLY A 18 -24.64 10.15 11.06
C GLY A 18 -23.98 10.79 9.83
N THR A 19 -23.08 10.09 9.15
CA THR A 19 -22.48 10.51 7.86
C THR A 19 -22.21 9.27 6.99
N GLY A 20 -22.10 9.48 5.67
CA GLY A 20 -21.75 8.42 4.72
C GLY A 20 -20.27 8.04 4.79
N THR A 21 -19.96 6.77 4.52
CA THR A 21 -18.58 6.25 4.54
C THR A 21 -17.64 7.02 3.62
N GLU A 22 -18.08 7.34 2.40
CA GLU A 22 -17.22 8.00 1.40
C GLU A 22 -16.98 9.47 1.71
N GLU A 23 -18.00 10.18 2.19
CA GLU A 23 -17.86 11.57 2.66
C GLU A 23 -16.84 11.65 3.81
N LEU A 24 -16.97 10.75 4.79
CA LEU A 24 -16.05 10.68 5.92
C LEU A 24 -14.63 10.25 5.48
N ARG A 25 -14.52 9.33 4.51
CA ARG A 25 -13.22 8.92 3.95
C ARG A 25 -12.50 10.10 3.30
N THR A 26 -13.18 10.85 2.44
CA THR A 26 -12.59 12.01 1.75
C THR A 26 -12.17 13.08 2.75
N ALA A 27 -13.02 13.43 3.70
CA ALA A 27 -12.71 14.46 4.69
C ALA A 27 -11.53 14.06 5.58
N LEU A 28 -11.48 12.80 6.05
CA LEU A 28 -10.40 12.35 6.93
C LEU A 28 -9.09 12.07 6.19
N ALA A 29 -9.10 11.77 4.88
CA ALA A 29 -7.87 11.49 4.14
C ALA A 29 -6.90 12.69 4.13
N THR A 30 -7.42 13.90 3.93
CA THR A 30 -6.60 15.13 3.95
C THR A 30 -6.04 15.40 5.35
N GLU A 31 -6.90 15.39 6.36
CA GLU A 31 -6.49 15.64 7.76
C GLU A 31 -5.49 14.58 8.27
N ALA A 32 -5.70 13.32 7.89
CA ALA A 32 -4.81 12.21 8.23
C ALA A 32 -3.40 12.42 7.66
N ALA A 33 -3.31 12.86 6.40
CA ALA A 33 -2.04 13.17 5.75
C ALA A 33 -1.33 14.36 6.40
N GLU A 34 -2.08 15.42 6.77
CA GLU A 34 -1.51 16.62 7.42
C GLU A 34 -0.95 16.31 8.82
N ILE A 35 -1.61 15.43 9.57
CA ILE A 35 -1.22 15.09 10.95
C ILE A 35 -0.22 13.91 10.98
N GLY A 36 -0.06 13.18 9.87
CA GLY A 36 0.84 12.04 9.77
C GLY A 36 0.32 10.79 10.49
N VAL A 37 -0.99 10.51 10.38
CA VAL A 37 -1.64 9.33 10.96
C VAL A 37 -2.37 8.53 9.88
N ASP A 38 -2.40 7.21 10.02
CA ASP A 38 -3.20 6.37 9.13
C ASP A 38 -4.66 6.31 9.58
N VAL A 39 -5.59 6.61 8.67
CA VAL A 39 -7.03 6.54 8.93
C VAL A 39 -7.73 5.65 7.90
N ALA A 40 -8.34 4.57 8.38
CA ALA A 40 -9.19 3.70 7.58
C ALA A 40 -10.67 3.88 7.96
N VAL A 41 -11.48 4.32 7.00
CA VAL A 41 -12.94 4.38 7.16
C VAL A 41 -13.55 3.12 6.56
N VAL A 42 -14.28 2.37 7.39
CA VAL A 42 -14.96 1.13 6.99
C VAL A 42 -16.43 1.21 7.38
N SER A 43 -17.30 0.66 6.53
CA SER A 43 -18.73 0.58 6.83
C SER A 43 -18.97 -0.31 8.07
N ALA A 44 -19.82 0.17 8.97
CA ALA A 44 -20.24 -0.63 10.12
C ALA A 44 -21.12 -1.81 9.67
N GLY A 45 -20.94 -2.99 10.28
CA GLY A 45 -21.76 -4.17 10.01
C GLY A 45 -21.06 -5.50 10.28
N LEU A 46 -21.80 -6.61 10.18
CA LEU A 46 -21.28 -7.97 10.39
C LEU A 46 -20.23 -8.36 9.34
N SER A 47 -20.39 -7.86 8.11
CA SER A 47 -19.49 -8.13 6.99
C SER A 47 -18.04 -7.71 7.26
N ARG A 48 -17.82 -6.71 8.13
CA ARG A 48 -16.47 -6.26 8.53
C ARG A 48 -15.65 -7.36 9.21
N ARG A 49 -16.30 -8.36 9.80
CA ARG A 49 -15.65 -9.48 10.52
C ARG A 49 -15.61 -10.76 9.69
N ALA A 50 -16.08 -10.72 8.45
CA ALA A 50 -16.27 -11.90 7.62
C ALA A 50 -15.21 -12.06 6.51
N GLN A 51 -14.15 -11.24 6.50
CA GLN A 51 -13.04 -11.41 5.56
C GLN A 51 -12.25 -12.69 5.91
N ARG A 52 -12.03 -13.55 4.92
CA ARG A 52 -11.41 -14.89 5.08
C ARG A 52 -10.26 -15.16 4.12
N LEU A 53 -9.97 -14.23 3.22
CA LEU A 53 -8.90 -14.33 2.23
C LEU A 53 -8.17 -12.99 2.21
N VAL A 54 -6.84 -13.07 2.18
CA VAL A 54 -5.94 -11.94 1.96
C VAL A 54 -5.02 -12.34 0.82
N VAL A 55 -4.92 -11.45 -0.18
CA VAL A 55 -3.94 -11.55 -1.26
C VAL A 55 -3.03 -10.33 -1.10
N MET A 56 -1.72 -10.56 -1.14
CA MET A 56 -0.72 -9.52 -0.99
C MET A 56 0.12 -9.50 -2.26
N ASP A 57 0.50 -8.30 -2.66
CA ASP A 57 1.62 -8.13 -3.57
C ASP A 57 2.92 -8.58 -2.89
N VAL A 58 3.93 -8.91 -3.68
CA VAL A 58 5.20 -9.45 -3.18
C VAL A 58 6.20 -8.33 -2.96
N ASP A 59 6.68 -7.74 -4.06
CA ASP A 59 7.72 -6.71 -4.05
C ASP A 59 7.21 -5.45 -3.32
N SER A 60 8.08 -4.85 -2.49
CA SER A 60 7.76 -3.66 -1.67
C SER A 60 6.50 -3.75 -0.79
N THR A 61 5.94 -4.96 -0.59
CA THR A 61 4.72 -5.19 0.19
C THR A 61 4.90 -6.32 1.20
N LEU A 62 5.18 -7.53 0.73
CA LEU A 62 5.47 -8.68 1.60
C LEU A 62 6.97 -8.75 1.94
N ILE A 63 7.81 -8.39 0.97
CA ILE A 63 9.26 -8.26 1.12
C ILE A 63 9.67 -6.80 0.93
N GLN A 64 10.87 -6.44 1.39
CA GLN A 64 11.38 -5.07 1.30
C GLN A 64 12.07 -4.77 -0.03
N ASP A 65 12.49 -5.81 -0.75
CA ASP A 65 13.29 -5.71 -1.96
C ASP A 65 12.42 -5.81 -3.22
N GLU A 66 12.98 -5.33 -4.33
CA GLU A 66 12.50 -5.60 -5.68
C GLU A 66 13.26 -6.81 -6.23
N VAL A 67 12.61 -7.98 -6.35
CA VAL A 67 13.31 -9.23 -6.72
C VAL A 67 14.03 -9.13 -8.05
N ILE A 68 13.48 -8.35 -8.99
CA ILE A 68 14.11 -8.15 -10.30
C ILE A 68 15.41 -7.35 -10.23
N GLU A 69 15.53 -6.42 -9.28
CA GLU A 69 16.76 -5.64 -9.06
C GLU A 69 17.83 -6.52 -8.42
N LEU A 70 17.45 -7.46 -7.54
CA LEU A 70 18.38 -8.46 -7.00
C LEU A 70 18.98 -9.35 -8.11
N PHE A 71 18.18 -9.71 -9.13
CA PHE A 71 18.69 -10.42 -10.29
C PHE A 71 19.60 -9.54 -11.16
N ALA A 72 19.23 -8.27 -11.36
CA ALA A 72 20.02 -7.31 -12.11
C ALA A 72 21.38 -7.03 -11.45
N ALA A 73 21.43 -6.93 -10.12
CA ALA A 73 22.66 -6.83 -9.34
C ALA A 73 23.58 -8.03 -9.57
N HIS A 74 23.01 -9.24 -9.62
CA HIS A 74 23.77 -10.44 -9.96
C HIS A 74 24.29 -10.44 -11.41
N ALA A 75 23.54 -9.83 -12.33
CA ALA A 75 23.92 -9.67 -13.74
C ALA A 75 24.84 -8.46 -14.02
N GLY A 76 24.99 -7.54 -13.06
CA GLY A 76 25.78 -6.31 -13.19
C GLY A 76 25.05 -5.15 -13.89
N CYS A 77 23.71 -5.16 -13.94
CA CYS A 77 22.88 -4.13 -14.58
C CYS A 77 21.85 -3.49 -13.61
N GLU A 78 22.13 -3.50 -12.30
CA GLU A 78 21.23 -2.98 -11.25
C GLU A 78 20.75 -1.55 -11.52
N ASP A 79 21.67 -0.63 -11.83
CA ASP A 79 21.34 0.78 -12.06
C ASP A 79 20.35 0.99 -13.21
N GLU A 80 20.50 0.21 -14.30
CA GLU A 80 19.63 0.28 -15.47
C GLU A 80 18.22 -0.23 -15.15
N VAL A 81 18.15 -1.35 -14.42
CA VAL A 81 16.87 -1.97 -14.02
C VAL A 81 16.14 -1.09 -13.00
N ALA A 82 16.86 -0.51 -12.03
CA ALA A 82 16.30 0.37 -11.01
C ALA A 82 15.68 1.65 -11.62
N GLU A 83 16.33 2.25 -12.63
CA GLU A 83 15.76 3.41 -13.35
C GLU A 83 14.42 3.05 -14.03
N VAL A 84 14.34 1.87 -14.65
CA VAL A 84 13.12 1.39 -15.28
C VAL A 84 12.04 1.07 -14.24
N THR A 85 12.39 0.47 -13.09
CA THR A 85 11.46 0.20 -11.98
C THR A 85 10.86 1.50 -11.46
N GLU A 86 11.67 2.53 -11.21
CA GLU A 86 11.19 3.81 -10.68
C GLU A 86 10.20 4.50 -11.63
N ARG A 87 10.50 4.47 -12.94
CA ARG A 87 9.59 4.99 -13.97
C ARG A 87 8.27 4.21 -14.04
N ALA A 88 8.33 2.90 -13.90
CA ALA A 88 7.13 2.06 -13.85
C ALA A 88 6.28 2.34 -12.60
N MET A 89 6.89 2.50 -11.43
CA MET A 89 6.18 2.85 -10.18
C MET A 89 5.55 4.25 -10.23
N ARG A 90 6.13 5.19 -10.97
CA ARG A 90 5.52 6.50 -11.27
C ARG A 90 4.36 6.44 -12.27
N GLY A 91 4.10 5.27 -12.87
CA GLY A 91 3.07 5.06 -13.88
C GLY A 91 3.46 5.57 -15.28
N GLU A 92 4.75 5.77 -15.55
CA GLU A 92 5.24 6.27 -16.85
C GLU A 92 5.42 5.15 -17.89
N LEU A 93 5.51 3.90 -17.44
CA LEU A 93 5.59 2.70 -18.28
C LEU A 93 4.45 1.77 -17.89
N ASP A 94 3.84 1.11 -18.88
CA ASP A 94 2.93 0.01 -18.57
C ASP A 94 3.71 -1.22 -18.06
N PHE A 95 3.00 -2.16 -17.45
CA PHE A 95 3.61 -3.34 -16.84
C PHE A 95 4.42 -4.18 -17.85
N GLU A 96 3.89 -4.40 -19.05
CA GLU A 96 4.52 -5.25 -20.07
C GLU A 96 5.79 -4.59 -20.61
N GLN A 97 5.73 -3.29 -20.92
CA GLN A 97 6.86 -2.47 -21.35
C GLN A 97 7.96 -2.43 -20.29
N SER A 98 7.59 -2.19 -19.04
CA SER A 98 8.52 -2.18 -17.91
C SER A 98 9.18 -3.55 -17.72
N LEU A 99 8.41 -4.64 -17.82
CA LEU A 99 8.94 -5.99 -17.66
C LEU A 99 9.91 -6.33 -18.80
N HIS A 100 9.57 -6.03 -20.04
CA HIS A 100 10.47 -6.25 -21.17
C HIS A 100 11.75 -5.43 -21.04
N ALA A 101 11.65 -4.16 -20.65
CA ALA A 101 12.82 -3.29 -20.49
C ALA A 101 13.76 -3.75 -19.37
N ARG A 102 13.25 -4.38 -18.30
CA ARG A 102 14.07 -4.89 -17.19
C ARG A 102 14.68 -6.27 -17.42
N VAL A 103 14.14 -7.05 -18.36
CA VAL A 103 14.53 -8.45 -18.61
C VAL A 103 15.36 -8.62 -19.90
N ALA A 104 15.35 -7.63 -20.80
CA ALA A 104 16.07 -7.64 -22.07
C ALA A 104 17.59 -7.67 -21.89
#